data_AF-A0A920M5R7-F1
#
_entry.id   AF-A0A920M5R7-F1
#
_cell.length_a   1.000
_cell.length_b   1.000
_cell.length_c   1.000
_cell.angle_alpha   90.00
_cell.angle_beta   90.00
_cell.angle_gamma   90.00
#
_symmetry.space_group_name_H-M   'P 1'
#
loop_
_entity.id
_entity.type
_entity.pdbx_description
1 polymer ?
#
loop_
_entity_poly.entity_id
_entity_poly.type
_entity_poly.pdbx_seq_one_letter_code
_entity_poly.pdbx_strand_id
1 'polypeptide(L)' 'MLEGEPEVGAWSCGMVAGLVYDIPTVKELIDRIMKKPMKLLIQVK' A
#
# COMPACT_ATOMS: atom_id res chain seq x y z
N MET A 1 -5.77 2.14 -18.81
CA MET A 1 -5.35 2.63 -17.48
C MET A 1 -5.77 4.07 -17.18
N LEU A 2 -5.81 4.99 -18.17
CA LEU A 2 -6.31 6.36 -17.94
C LEU A 2 -7.83 6.43 -17.79
N GLU A 3 -8.56 5.52 -18.42
CA GLU A 3 -10.03 5.50 -18.44
C GLU A 3 -10.65 4.65 -17.32
N GLY A 4 -9.83 4.06 -16.45
CA GLY A 4 -10.29 3.35 -15.26
C GLY A 4 -11.11 2.08 -15.51
N GLU A 5 -11.28 1.63 -16.76
CA GLU A 5 -12.12 0.48 -17.11
C GLU A 5 -11.47 -0.86 -16.69
N PRO A 6 -11.91 -1.51 -15.59
CA PRO A 6 -11.28 -2.71 -15.05
C PRO A 6 -11.47 -3.96 -15.92
N GLU A 7 -12.37 -3.88 -16.90
CA GLU A 7 -12.80 -4.98 -17.76
C GLU A 7 -11.88 -5.20 -18.99
N VAL A 8 -10.98 -4.25 -19.30
CA VAL A 8 -10.36 -4.13 -20.65
C VAL A 8 -8.92 -4.65 -20.74
N GLY A 9 -8.42 -5.42 -19.76
CA GLY A 9 -7.15 -6.13 -19.94
C GLY A 9 -6.40 -6.51 -18.66
N ALA A 10 -5.33 -7.28 -18.83
CA ALA A 10 -4.45 -7.69 -17.75
C ALA A 10 -3.75 -6.47 -17.13
N TRP A 11 -4.02 -6.21 -15.85
CA TRP A 11 -3.36 -5.16 -15.08
C TRP A 11 -2.31 -5.78 -14.16
N SER A 12 -1.14 -5.15 -14.08
CA SER A 12 -0.13 -5.56 -13.12
C SER A 12 -0.55 -5.13 -11.71
N CYS A 13 -1.06 -6.08 -10.93
CA CYS A 13 -1.25 -5.91 -9.49
C CYS A 13 -0.61 -7.09 -8.75
N GLY A 14 0.10 -6.80 -7.65
CA GLY A 14 0.67 -7.82 -6.78
C GLY A 14 -0.37 -8.35 -5.79
N MET A 15 -0.07 -9.49 -5.15
CA MET A 15 -0.92 -10.08 -4.09
C MET A 15 -1.23 -9.10 -2.94
N VAL A 16 -0.39 -8.08 -2.75
CA VAL A 16 -0.53 -7.04 -1.71
C VAL A 16 -1.70 -6.08 -2.00
N ALA A 17 -2.23 -6.02 -3.23
CA ALA A 17 -3.32 -5.13 -3.58
C ALA A 17 -4.57 -5.36 -2.70
N GLY A 18 -4.84 -6.59 -2.28
CA GLY A 18 -5.94 -6.91 -1.36
C GLY A 18 -5.77 -6.39 0.08
N LEU A 19 -4.61 -5.81 0.41
CA LEU A 19 -4.33 -5.21 1.72
C LEU A 19 -4.44 -3.67 1.69
N VAL A 20 -4.77 -3.08 0.54
CA VAL A 20 -4.93 -1.63 0.37
C VAL A 20 -6.40 -1.26 0.53
N TYR A 21 -6.73 -0.57 1.62
CA TYR A 21 -8.10 -0.20 1.97
C TYR A 21 -8.36 1.32 1.92
N ASP A 22 -7.33 2.11 1.61
CA ASP A 22 -7.39 3.56 1.50
C ASP A 22 -6.42 4.09 0.43
N ILE A 23 -6.56 5.36 0.07
CA ILE A 23 -5.74 6.03 -0.97
C ILE A 23 -4.94 7.16 -0.29
N PRO A 24 -3.78 6.86 0.32
CA PRO A 24 -2.94 7.88 0.95
C PRO A 24 -2.16 8.71 -0.08
N THR A 25 -1.72 9.90 0.30
CA THR A 25 -0.64 10.57 -0.44
C THR A 25 0.66 9.76 -0.36
N VAL A 26 1.58 9.99 -1.29
CA VAL A 26 2.90 9.34 -1.30
C VAL A 26 3.63 9.56 0.03
N LYS A 27 3.54 10.77 0.60
CA LYS A 27 4.16 11.12 1.88
C LYS A 27 3.57 10.31 3.03
N GLU A 28 2.24 10.25 3.14
CA GLU A 28 1.57 9.51 4.21
C GLU A 28 1.87 8.01 4.15
N LEU A 29 1.93 7.44 2.95
CA LEU A 29 2.30 6.04 2.76
C LEU A 29 3.70 5.75 3.31
N ILE A 30 4.68 6.58 2.94
CA ILE A 30 6.06 6.46 3.42
C ILE A 30 6.11 6.64 4.95
N ASP A 31 5.44 7.66 5.48
CA ASP A 31 5.40 7.93 6.92
C ASP A 31 4.82 6.74 7.71
N ARG A 32 3.76 6.10 7.20
CA ARG A 32 3.16 4.90 7.81
C ARG A 32 4.12 3.70 7.79
N ILE A 33 4.76 3.46 6.65
CA ILE A 33 5.74 2.38 6.48
C ILE A 33 6.91 2.56 7.44
N MET A 34 7.40 3.79 7.64
CA MET A 34 8.54 4.05 8.53
C MET A 34 8.17 4.00 10.02
N LYS A 35 6.93 4.35 10.40
CA LYS A 35 6.47 4.30 11.80
C LYS A 35 6.25 2.87 12.33
N LYS A 36 5.81 1.93 11.48
CA LYS A 36 5.52 0.54 11.87
C LYS A 36 6.76 -0.26 12.34
N PRO A 37 7.91 -0.29 11.65
CA PRO A 37 9.08 -1.06 12.06
C PRO A 37 9.69 -0.52 13.36
N MET A 38 9.66 0.80 13.59
CA MET A 38 10.10 1.37 14.87
C MET A 38 9.26 0.86 16.04
N LYS A 39 7.93 0.78 15.87
CA LYS A 39 7.04 0.24 16.90
C LYS A 39 7.17 -1.29 17.08
N LEU A 40 7.46 -2.03 16.01
CA LEU A 40 7.67 -3.48 16.10
C LEU A 40 8.98 -3.77 16.85
N LEU A 41 10.09 -3.12 16.48
CA LEU A 41 11.41 -3.32 17.09
C LEU A 41 11.47 -3.05 18.60
N ILE A 42 10.66 -2.13 19.12
CA ILE A 42 10.59 -1.82 20.56
C ILE A 42 9.80 -2.90 21.34
N GLN A 43 8.85 -3.59 20.70
CA GLN A 43 8.01 -4.61 21.36
C GLN A 43 8.64 -6.01 21.41
N VAL A 44 9.71 -6.27 20.65
CA VAL A 44 10.44 -7.56 20.66
C VAL A 44 11.69 -7.50 21.56
N LYS A 45 11.83 -6.46 22.38
CA LYS A 45 12.80 -6.40 23.48
C LYS A 45 12.08 -6.58 24.81
#